data_AF-A0A0A0CZ93-F1
#
_entry.id   AF-A0A0A0CZ93-F1
#
_cell.length_a   1.000
_cell.length_b   1.000
_cell.length_c   1.000
_cell.angle_alpha   90.00
_cell.angle_beta   90.00
_cell.angle_gamma   90.00
#
_symmetry.space_group_name_H-M   'P 1'
#
loop_
_entity.id
_entity.type
_entity.pdbx_description
1 polymer ?
#
loop_
_entity_poly.entity_id
_entity_poly.type
_entity_poly.pdbx_seq_one_letter_code
_entity_poly.pdbx_strand_id
1 'polypeptide(L)'
;TDAASTNSVAIGWGAKATNAPSSVALGDTAAANAADALALGHNATAGQAGAVALGSGSVTAAAVGTASTTIAGSTYNFAGTTPTSTVSVGAAGAERTITNVAAGRIALDSTDAINGSQLFATNKAVEALAASNPVHYYSVNDGGTPGANYINDGATGLNAMAAGVGAVSSGNGSVAMGYQSNAAGGTAIALGSGAAASTISGGSMALGTNAKALVTGGDGSPIAIGIASNASGAAGTALPGGFTSFEAVAIGNSATATGQGGTALGPNSSATATWSTALGLNSAASADNTTAVGVLASAAATNATAIGNAAAASGLNSFAAAVESKASGDQSVAIGYQSNASGLESMALGYLSQATGVNSTAIGNQISAAADGSIAIGANTGPAVDAASTNGVAIGWAAQVTNAPSAVALGDTAKAGAADALALGHGATAAT
;
A
#
# COMPACT_ATOMS: atom_id res chain seq x y z
N THR A 1 -77.16 -35.31 -23.87
CA THR A 1 -77.09 -33.84 -23.82
C THR A 1 -78.20 -33.36 -22.94
N ASP A 2 -77.95 -32.36 -22.10
CA ASP A 2 -78.95 -31.74 -21.24
C ASP A 2 -78.78 -30.22 -21.28
N ALA A 3 -79.74 -29.55 -21.93
CA ALA A 3 -79.81 -28.08 -22.09
C ALA A 3 -81.13 -27.59 -21.50
N ALA A 4 -81.32 -27.81 -20.20
CA ALA A 4 -82.56 -27.53 -19.48
C ALA A 4 -82.79 -26.05 -19.14
N SER A 5 -81.78 -25.18 -19.33
CA SER A 5 -81.86 -23.76 -19.01
C SER A 5 -82.24 -22.91 -20.23
N THR A 6 -82.91 -21.78 -19.98
CA THR A 6 -83.28 -20.81 -21.02
C THR A 6 -82.05 -20.36 -21.82
N ASN A 7 -82.13 -20.42 -23.16
CA ASN A 7 -81.06 -20.04 -24.10
C ASN A 7 -79.75 -20.85 -23.96
N SER A 8 -79.77 -22.06 -23.39
CA SER A 8 -78.56 -22.89 -23.26
C SER A 8 -78.33 -23.82 -24.46
N VAL A 9 -77.07 -24.20 -24.67
CA VAL A 9 -76.63 -25.09 -25.75
C VAL A 9 -75.81 -26.22 -25.15
N ALA A 10 -76.19 -27.48 -25.41
CA ALA A 10 -75.42 -28.66 -25.02
C ALA A 10 -75.21 -29.59 -26.22
N ILE A 11 -73.96 -29.76 -26.64
CA ILE A 11 -73.56 -30.58 -27.79
C ILE A 11 -72.47 -31.55 -27.34
N GLY A 12 -72.69 -32.85 -27.51
CA GLY A 12 -71.78 -33.92 -27.06
C GLY A 12 -72.44 -34.92 -26.11
N TRP A 13 -71.94 -36.14 -26.07
CA TRP A 13 -72.52 -37.17 -25.19
C TRP A 13 -72.32 -36.77 -23.72
N GLY A 14 -73.40 -36.72 -22.95
CA GLY A 14 -73.34 -36.30 -21.54
C GLY A 14 -73.03 -34.81 -21.29
N ALA A 15 -73.00 -33.96 -22.31
CA ALA A 15 -72.83 -32.51 -22.14
C ALA A 15 -73.99 -31.89 -21.34
N LYS A 16 -73.69 -30.97 -20.41
CA LYS A 16 -74.64 -30.33 -19.48
C LYS A 16 -74.53 -28.81 -19.53
N ALA A 17 -75.65 -28.15 -19.82
CA ALA A 17 -75.85 -26.71 -19.75
C ALA A 17 -77.16 -26.43 -18.99
N THR A 18 -77.20 -26.85 -17.71
CA THR A 18 -78.44 -27.15 -16.98
C THR A 18 -78.77 -26.21 -15.84
N ASN A 19 -77.79 -25.48 -15.31
CA ASN A 19 -77.94 -24.84 -14.00
C ASN A 19 -78.19 -23.33 -14.05
N ALA A 20 -78.11 -22.71 -15.24
CA ALA A 20 -78.27 -21.27 -15.43
C ALA A 20 -78.43 -20.88 -16.91
N PRO A 21 -79.11 -19.76 -17.20
CA PRO A 21 -79.40 -19.33 -18.58
C PRO A 21 -78.14 -19.01 -19.39
N SER A 22 -78.27 -19.05 -20.72
CA SER A 22 -77.22 -18.67 -21.69
C SER A 22 -75.90 -19.46 -21.60
N SER A 23 -75.92 -20.65 -20.98
CA SER A 23 -74.75 -21.51 -20.84
C SER A 23 -74.50 -22.36 -22.09
N VAL A 24 -73.23 -22.57 -22.44
CA VAL A 24 -72.83 -23.36 -23.63
C VAL A 24 -71.84 -24.45 -23.22
N ALA A 25 -72.23 -25.71 -23.42
CA ALA A 25 -71.38 -26.87 -23.25
C ALA A 25 -71.17 -27.59 -24.59
N LEU A 26 -69.94 -27.60 -25.10
CA LEU A 26 -69.55 -28.20 -26.37
C LEU A 26 -68.42 -29.21 -26.16
N GLY A 27 -68.75 -30.49 -26.19
CA GLY A 27 -67.83 -31.62 -25.97
C GLY A 27 -68.47 -32.70 -25.10
N ASP A 28 -67.99 -33.94 -25.23
CA ASP A 28 -68.47 -35.04 -24.39
C ASP A 28 -68.24 -34.72 -22.92
N THR A 29 -69.27 -34.91 -22.09
CA THR A 29 -69.26 -34.62 -20.64
C THR A 29 -68.81 -33.20 -20.26
N ALA A 30 -68.84 -32.25 -21.20
CA ALA A 30 -68.61 -30.84 -20.92
C ALA A 30 -69.74 -30.28 -20.04
N ALA A 31 -69.42 -29.43 -19.07
CA ALA A 31 -70.37 -28.91 -18.09
C ALA A 31 -70.25 -27.39 -17.94
N ALA A 32 -71.23 -26.66 -18.45
CA ALA A 32 -71.41 -25.22 -18.20
C ALA A 32 -72.46 -25.03 -17.11
N ASN A 33 -72.00 -24.87 -15.87
CA ASN A 33 -72.81 -24.96 -14.65
C ASN A 33 -73.25 -23.60 -14.09
N ALA A 34 -72.99 -22.50 -14.78
CA ALA A 34 -73.31 -21.14 -14.33
C ALA A 34 -73.78 -20.25 -15.50
N ALA A 35 -74.37 -19.09 -15.17
CA ALA A 35 -74.95 -18.20 -16.17
C ALA A 35 -73.88 -17.70 -17.13
N ASP A 36 -74.17 -17.65 -18.42
CA ASP A 36 -73.24 -17.15 -19.47
C ASP A 36 -71.89 -17.91 -19.53
N ALA A 37 -71.79 -19.09 -18.92
CA ALA A 37 -70.55 -19.88 -18.90
C ALA A 37 -70.37 -20.69 -20.19
N LEU A 38 -69.11 -20.84 -20.64
CA LEU A 38 -68.74 -21.63 -21.82
C LEU A 38 -67.78 -22.75 -21.42
N ALA A 39 -68.19 -24.00 -21.62
CA ALA A 39 -67.33 -25.17 -21.52
C ALA A 39 -67.09 -25.76 -22.90
N LEU A 40 -65.86 -25.66 -23.41
CA LEU A 40 -65.46 -26.10 -24.75
C LEU A 40 -64.37 -27.17 -24.67
N GLY A 41 -64.75 -28.44 -24.82
CA GLY A 41 -63.87 -29.61 -24.81
C GLY A 41 -64.40 -30.77 -23.98
N HIS A 42 -63.93 -31.99 -24.25
CA HIS A 42 -64.31 -33.17 -23.48
C HIS A 42 -63.96 -33.01 -21.99
N ASN A 43 -64.90 -33.23 -21.06
CA ASN A 43 -64.75 -32.99 -19.62
C ASN A 43 -64.42 -31.52 -19.22
N ALA A 44 -64.55 -30.54 -20.10
CA ALA A 44 -64.35 -29.14 -19.71
C ALA A 44 -65.48 -28.70 -18.74
N THR A 45 -65.15 -28.00 -17.66
CA THR A 45 -66.14 -27.55 -16.66
C THR A 45 -66.03 -26.06 -16.39
N ALA A 46 -67.05 -25.30 -16.79
CA ALA A 46 -67.20 -23.87 -16.54
C ALA A 46 -68.22 -23.65 -15.40
N GLY A 47 -67.72 -23.43 -14.18
CA GLY A 47 -68.52 -23.42 -12.94
C GLY A 47 -68.93 -22.06 -12.40
N GLN A 48 -68.55 -20.96 -13.07
CA GLN A 48 -68.69 -19.59 -12.58
C GLN A 48 -69.33 -18.73 -13.67
N ALA A 49 -70.12 -17.73 -13.27
CA ALA A 49 -70.85 -16.91 -14.23
C ALA A 49 -69.89 -16.19 -15.20
N GLY A 50 -70.18 -16.25 -16.50
CA GLY A 50 -69.36 -15.66 -17.56
C GLY A 50 -67.96 -16.27 -17.74
N ALA A 51 -67.64 -17.40 -17.09
CA ALA A 51 -66.33 -18.03 -17.19
C ALA A 51 -66.21 -18.97 -18.41
N VAL A 52 -65.00 -19.13 -18.93
CA VAL A 52 -64.73 -19.99 -20.09
C VAL A 52 -63.74 -21.10 -19.72
N ALA A 53 -64.16 -22.36 -19.79
CA ALA A 53 -63.27 -23.51 -19.75
C ALA A 53 -62.93 -23.92 -21.19
N LEU A 54 -61.69 -23.68 -21.63
CA LEU A 54 -61.24 -23.88 -23.00
C LEU A 54 -60.26 -25.05 -23.09
N GLY A 55 -60.63 -26.11 -23.81
CA GLY A 55 -59.87 -27.34 -23.98
C GLY A 55 -60.38 -28.50 -23.12
N SER A 56 -60.02 -29.73 -23.49
CA SER A 56 -60.45 -30.95 -22.78
C SER A 56 -59.96 -30.95 -21.33
N GLY A 57 -60.84 -31.27 -20.38
CA GLY A 57 -60.52 -31.31 -18.95
C GLY A 57 -60.16 -29.96 -18.32
N SER A 58 -60.34 -28.83 -19.03
CA SER A 58 -60.14 -27.50 -18.45
C SER A 58 -61.22 -27.19 -17.42
N VAL A 59 -60.85 -26.59 -16.30
CA VAL A 59 -61.78 -26.26 -15.21
C VAL A 59 -61.57 -24.81 -14.80
N THR A 60 -62.63 -24.01 -14.81
CA THR A 60 -62.59 -22.62 -14.34
C THR A 60 -62.69 -22.55 -12.82
N ALA A 61 -62.00 -21.59 -12.21
CA ALA A 61 -62.14 -21.21 -10.80
C ALA A 61 -62.73 -19.78 -10.67
N ALA A 62 -62.99 -19.34 -9.44
CA ALA A 62 -63.35 -17.95 -9.17
C ALA A 62 -62.25 -16.99 -9.63
N ALA A 63 -62.62 -15.87 -10.24
CA ALA A 63 -61.65 -14.85 -10.66
C ALA A 63 -61.00 -14.19 -9.45
N VAL A 64 -59.66 -14.10 -9.45
CA VAL A 64 -58.89 -13.51 -8.36
C VAL A 64 -58.39 -12.14 -8.79
N GLY A 65 -58.91 -11.08 -8.16
CA GLY A 65 -58.41 -9.72 -8.33
C GLY A 65 -57.07 -9.54 -7.62
N THR A 66 -56.03 -9.20 -8.36
CA THR A 66 -54.70 -8.90 -7.79
C THR A 66 -54.42 -7.41 -7.97
N ALA A 67 -54.47 -6.65 -6.87
CA ALA A 67 -54.39 -5.19 -6.93
C ALA A 67 -52.97 -4.66 -7.12
N SER A 68 -51.97 -5.37 -6.58
CA SER A 68 -50.58 -4.91 -6.55
C SER A 68 -49.62 -6.04 -6.19
N THR A 69 -48.32 -5.77 -6.30
CA THR A 69 -47.24 -6.54 -5.67
C THR A 69 -46.28 -5.60 -4.94
N THR A 70 -45.49 -6.13 -4.00
CA THR A 70 -44.43 -5.37 -3.33
C THR A 70 -43.08 -5.95 -3.70
N ILE A 71 -42.22 -5.14 -4.32
CA ILE A 71 -40.85 -5.51 -4.71
C ILE A 71 -39.91 -4.55 -4.00
N ALA A 72 -38.94 -5.10 -3.24
CA ALA A 72 -37.95 -4.32 -2.48
C ALA A 72 -38.56 -3.20 -1.61
N GLY A 73 -39.72 -3.46 -0.99
CA GLY A 73 -40.43 -2.49 -0.14
C GLY A 73 -41.24 -1.44 -0.90
N SER A 74 -41.22 -1.43 -2.24
CA SER A 74 -42.06 -0.55 -3.07
C SER A 74 -43.29 -1.29 -3.59
N THR A 75 -44.46 -0.67 -3.46
CA THR A 75 -45.73 -1.22 -3.98
C THR A 75 -45.94 -0.82 -5.43
N TYR A 76 -46.19 -1.81 -6.29
CA TYR A 76 -46.50 -1.65 -7.71
C TYR A 76 -47.94 -2.06 -7.95
N ASN A 77 -48.79 -1.09 -8.29
CA ASN A 77 -50.21 -1.33 -8.57
C ASN A 77 -50.39 -1.91 -9.98
N PHE A 78 -51.36 -2.81 -10.13
CA PHE A 78 -51.74 -3.39 -11.41
C PHE A 78 -53.06 -2.81 -11.93
N ALA A 79 -53.23 -2.80 -13.25
CA ALA A 79 -54.52 -2.56 -13.88
C ALA A 79 -55.43 -3.80 -13.79
N GLY A 80 -56.74 -3.63 -14.00
CA GLY A 80 -57.68 -4.76 -14.06
C GLY A 80 -57.93 -5.48 -12.73
N THR A 81 -57.93 -4.74 -11.61
CA THR A 81 -57.96 -5.30 -10.25
C THR A 81 -59.28 -5.99 -9.85
N THR A 82 -60.35 -5.81 -10.64
CA THR A 82 -61.69 -6.37 -10.38
C THR A 82 -62.17 -7.23 -11.56
N PRO A 83 -61.55 -8.39 -11.83
CA PRO A 83 -61.99 -9.28 -12.89
C PRO A 83 -63.36 -9.90 -12.54
N THR A 84 -64.29 -9.90 -13.50
CA THR A 84 -65.65 -10.44 -13.31
C THR A 84 -65.73 -11.95 -13.54
N SER A 85 -64.84 -12.51 -14.37
CA SER A 85 -64.75 -13.94 -14.67
C SER A 85 -63.34 -14.29 -15.16
N THR A 86 -63.10 -15.56 -15.51
CA THR A 86 -61.79 -16.04 -16.01
C THR A 86 -61.95 -16.97 -17.20
N VAL A 87 -60.90 -17.03 -18.03
CA VAL A 87 -60.72 -18.06 -19.05
C VAL A 87 -59.68 -19.05 -18.50
N SER A 88 -60.08 -20.30 -18.32
CA SER A 88 -59.17 -21.37 -17.94
C SER A 88 -58.85 -22.26 -19.13
N VAL A 89 -57.56 -22.47 -19.38
CA VAL A 89 -57.05 -23.36 -20.44
C VAL A 89 -56.61 -24.73 -19.93
N GLY A 90 -56.82 -25.02 -18.65
CA GLY A 90 -56.39 -26.27 -18.00
C GLY A 90 -57.09 -26.50 -16.67
N ALA A 91 -56.67 -27.51 -15.92
CA ALA A 91 -57.05 -27.69 -14.53
C ALA A 91 -55.80 -27.55 -13.65
N ALA A 92 -55.98 -27.36 -12.34
CA ALA A 92 -54.86 -27.37 -11.39
C ALA A 92 -54.10 -28.72 -11.50
N GLY A 93 -52.79 -28.67 -11.74
CA GLY A 93 -51.95 -29.85 -11.99
C GLY A 93 -52.04 -30.39 -13.43
N ALA A 94 -52.79 -29.73 -14.31
CA ALA A 94 -52.92 -30.04 -15.73
C ALA A 94 -52.93 -28.73 -16.56
N GLU A 95 -51.98 -27.85 -16.26
CA GLU A 95 -51.78 -26.57 -16.93
C GLU A 95 -51.33 -26.76 -18.39
N ARG A 96 -51.62 -25.77 -19.24
CA ARG A 96 -51.22 -25.77 -20.65
C ARG A 96 -50.37 -24.56 -20.98
N THR A 97 -49.55 -24.69 -22.00
CA THR A 97 -48.88 -23.55 -22.62
C THR A 97 -49.85 -22.82 -23.55
N ILE A 98 -49.71 -21.50 -23.63
CA ILE A 98 -50.39 -20.67 -24.63
C ILE A 98 -49.30 -20.19 -25.60
N THR A 99 -49.36 -20.64 -26.85
CA THR A 99 -48.34 -20.35 -27.88
C THR A 99 -48.87 -19.36 -28.91
N ASN A 100 -47.95 -18.72 -29.64
CA ASN A 100 -48.24 -17.69 -30.66
C ASN A 100 -48.95 -16.43 -30.11
N VAL A 101 -48.71 -16.09 -28.84
CA VAL A 101 -49.18 -14.86 -28.22
C VAL A 101 -48.30 -13.69 -28.69
N ALA A 102 -48.87 -12.75 -29.43
CA ALA A 102 -48.20 -11.49 -29.79
C ALA A 102 -47.84 -10.68 -28.53
N ALA A 103 -46.90 -9.74 -28.64
CA ALA A 103 -46.53 -8.91 -27.49
C ALA A 103 -47.73 -8.07 -27.03
N GLY A 104 -48.08 -8.15 -25.75
CA GLY A 104 -49.11 -7.31 -25.14
C GLY A 104 -48.64 -5.86 -25.01
N ARG A 105 -49.55 -4.91 -24.80
CA ARG A 105 -49.16 -3.53 -24.51
C ARG A 105 -48.45 -3.45 -23.16
N ILE A 106 -47.33 -2.73 -23.09
CA ILE A 106 -46.62 -2.43 -21.84
C ILE A 106 -46.94 -0.98 -21.46
N ALA A 107 -48.02 -0.80 -20.71
CA ALA A 107 -48.51 0.51 -20.24
C ALA A 107 -49.17 0.35 -18.86
N LEU A 108 -49.28 1.44 -18.10
CA LEU A 108 -49.81 1.44 -16.73
C LEU A 108 -51.24 0.88 -16.62
N ASP A 109 -52.04 1.08 -17.65
CA ASP A 109 -53.45 0.68 -17.75
C ASP A 109 -53.67 -0.59 -18.59
N SER A 110 -52.59 -1.26 -19.02
CA SER A 110 -52.69 -2.46 -19.86
C SER A 110 -53.20 -3.66 -19.08
N THR A 111 -54.14 -4.39 -19.69
CA THR A 111 -54.65 -5.68 -19.21
C THR A 111 -54.37 -6.80 -20.21
N ASP A 112 -53.41 -6.61 -21.11
CA ASP A 112 -53.04 -7.60 -22.13
C ASP A 112 -52.15 -8.70 -21.53
N ALA A 113 -52.22 -9.91 -22.10
CA ALA A 113 -51.27 -10.96 -21.76
C ALA A 113 -49.86 -10.59 -22.25
N ILE A 114 -48.86 -10.71 -21.37
CA ILE A 114 -47.45 -10.48 -21.68
C ILE A 114 -46.83 -11.78 -22.20
N ASN A 115 -46.11 -11.72 -23.31
CA ASN A 115 -45.43 -12.89 -23.88
C ASN A 115 -43.97 -13.01 -23.39
N GLY A 116 -43.33 -14.15 -23.70
CA GLY A 116 -41.97 -14.43 -23.26
C GLY A 116 -40.90 -13.44 -23.76
N SER A 117 -41.11 -12.81 -24.93
CA SER A 117 -40.14 -11.84 -25.48
C SER A 117 -40.09 -10.55 -24.66
N GLN A 118 -41.21 -10.13 -24.08
CA GLN A 118 -41.30 -8.95 -23.23
C GLN A 118 -40.65 -9.20 -21.87
N LEU A 119 -40.89 -10.36 -21.27
CA LEU A 119 -40.22 -10.77 -20.02
C LEU A 119 -38.70 -10.89 -20.22
N PHE A 120 -38.27 -11.45 -21.36
CA PHE A 120 -36.85 -11.53 -21.70
C PHE A 120 -36.20 -10.15 -21.85
N ALA A 121 -36.88 -9.18 -22.47
CA ALA A 121 -36.37 -7.81 -22.58
C ALA A 121 -36.18 -7.15 -21.21
N THR A 122 -37.13 -7.35 -20.28
CA THR A 122 -37.01 -6.88 -18.89
C THR A 122 -35.83 -7.55 -18.18
N ASN A 123 -35.66 -8.87 -18.32
CA ASN A 123 -34.54 -9.59 -17.69
C ASN A 123 -33.19 -9.07 -18.20
N LYS A 124 -33.06 -8.82 -19.52
CA LYS A 124 -31.87 -8.18 -20.08
C LYS A 124 -31.59 -6.79 -19.47
N ALA A 125 -32.61 -5.98 -19.25
CA ALA A 125 -32.45 -4.67 -18.62
C ALA A 125 -31.98 -4.79 -17.16
N VAL A 126 -32.48 -5.76 -16.40
CA VAL A 126 -32.06 -6.05 -15.02
C VAL A 126 -30.61 -6.54 -14.97
N GLU A 127 -30.24 -7.45 -15.86
CA GLU A 127 -28.85 -7.93 -16.00
C GLU A 127 -27.89 -6.78 -16.31
N ALA A 128 -28.28 -5.87 -17.21
CA ALA A 128 -27.49 -4.69 -17.54
C ALA A 128 -27.33 -3.73 -16.34
N LEU A 129 -28.39 -3.52 -15.55
CA LEU A 129 -28.35 -2.69 -14.35
C LEU A 129 -27.42 -3.28 -13.27
N ALA A 130 -27.46 -4.60 -13.08
CA ALA A 130 -26.57 -5.29 -12.14
C ALA A 130 -25.09 -5.13 -12.54
N ALA A 131 -24.81 -4.99 -13.83
CA ALA A 131 -23.46 -4.71 -14.33
C ALA A 131 -23.06 -3.22 -14.21
N SER A 132 -23.99 -2.28 -14.11
CA SER A 132 -23.72 -0.83 -14.27
C SER A 132 -23.73 0.03 -13.01
N ASN A 133 -24.07 -0.53 -11.83
CA ASN A 133 -24.16 0.25 -10.57
C ASN A 133 -22.93 0.01 -9.67
N PRO A 134 -21.81 0.74 -9.87
CA PRO A 134 -20.65 0.63 -9.01
C PRO A 134 -20.94 1.17 -7.60
N VAL A 135 -20.11 0.74 -6.66
CA VAL A 135 -20.09 1.15 -5.26
C VAL A 135 -20.11 2.68 -5.14
N HIS A 136 -21.18 3.25 -4.56
CA HIS A 136 -21.46 4.70 -4.55
C HIS A 136 -20.38 5.61 -3.95
N TYR A 137 -19.43 5.06 -3.19
CA TYR A 137 -18.36 5.82 -2.53
C TYR A 137 -16.95 5.42 -2.96
N TYR A 138 -16.83 4.64 -4.03
CA TYR A 138 -15.54 4.24 -4.59
C TYR A 138 -15.46 4.77 -6.03
N SER A 139 -14.71 5.85 -6.22
CA SER A 139 -14.55 6.51 -7.52
C SER A 139 -13.09 6.42 -7.97
N VAL A 140 -12.88 5.79 -9.13
CA VAL A 140 -11.59 5.73 -9.80
C VAL A 140 -11.78 6.38 -11.17
N ASN A 141 -11.10 7.50 -11.42
CA ASN A 141 -11.11 8.13 -12.73
C ASN A 141 -9.96 7.55 -13.57
N ASP A 142 -10.31 6.80 -14.61
CA ASP A 142 -9.38 6.18 -15.56
C ASP A 142 -9.28 6.96 -16.90
N GLY A 143 -9.88 8.15 -16.98
CA GLY A 143 -9.90 8.95 -18.20
C GLY A 143 -10.88 8.45 -19.27
N GLY A 144 -11.82 7.57 -18.92
CA GLY A 144 -12.85 7.08 -19.82
C GLY A 144 -12.45 5.87 -20.66
N THR A 145 -11.25 5.33 -20.44
CA THR A 145 -10.80 4.05 -21.01
C THR A 145 -10.47 3.08 -19.87
N PRO A 146 -11.15 1.93 -19.77
CA PRO A 146 -10.88 0.94 -18.75
C PRO A 146 -9.39 0.56 -18.66
N GLY A 147 -8.77 0.82 -17.51
CA GLY A 147 -7.44 0.33 -17.18
C GLY A 147 -7.46 -1.04 -16.47
N ALA A 148 -6.31 -1.52 -16.00
CA ALA A 148 -6.26 -2.69 -15.13
C ALA A 148 -6.99 -2.43 -13.79
N ASN A 149 -7.45 -3.48 -13.09
CA ASN A 149 -8.29 -3.39 -11.89
C ASN A 149 -9.67 -2.73 -12.12
N TYR A 150 -10.15 -2.61 -13.37
CA TYR A 150 -11.45 -1.99 -13.68
C TYR A 150 -12.65 -2.78 -13.12
N ILE A 151 -12.56 -4.12 -13.16
CA ILE A 151 -13.57 -5.02 -12.59
C ILE A 151 -13.25 -5.41 -11.14
N ASN A 152 -12.34 -4.69 -10.47
CA ASN A 152 -11.85 -4.96 -9.12
C ASN A 152 -11.11 -6.31 -8.98
N ASP A 153 -10.43 -6.76 -10.03
CA ASP A 153 -9.66 -8.01 -10.10
C ASP A 153 -8.21 -7.90 -9.58
N GLY A 154 -7.78 -6.72 -9.14
CA GLY A 154 -6.45 -6.47 -8.60
C GLY A 154 -6.22 -7.05 -7.20
N ALA A 155 -7.28 -7.29 -6.43
CA ALA A 155 -7.21 -7.91 -5.11
C ALA A 155 -7.21 -9.44 -5.24
N THR A 156 -6.03 -10.02 -5.45
CA THR A 156 -5.86 -11.47 -5.66
C THR A 156 -5.44 -12.22 -4.39
N GLY A 157 -4.87 -11.52 -3.41
CA GLY A 157 -4.57 -12.09 -2.09
C GLY A 157 -5.84 -12.34 -1.28
N LEU A 158 -5.83 -13.38 -0.44
CA LEU A 158 -6.91 -13.62 0.52
C LEU A 158 -7.07 -12.37 1.42
N ASN A 159 -8.31 -11.90 1.62
CA ASN A 159 -8.62 -10.71 2.42
C ASN A 159 -7.88 -9.41 1.98
N ALA A 160 -7.42 -9.32 0.73
CA ALA A 160 -6.68 -8.17 0.24
C ALA A 160 -7.59 -7.01 -0.21
N MET A 161 -7.04 -5.81 -0.29
CA MET A 161 -7.68 -4.62 -0.83
C MET A 161 -6.84 -4.03 -1.96
N ALA A 162 -7.39 -3.92 -3.17
CA ALA A 162 -6.75 -3.24 -4.30
C ALA A 162 -7.64 -2.09 -4.81
N ALA A 163 -7.19 -0.86 -4.57
CA ALA A 163 -7.93 0.35 -4.87
C ALA A 163 -7.19 1.29 -5.85
N GLY A 164 -7.78 1.59 -7.01
CA GLY A 164 -7.21 2.46 -8.04
C GLY A 164 -6.88 1.75 -9.36
N VAL A 165 -6.68 2.53 -10.44
CA VAL A 165 -6.35 1.99 -11.77
C VAL A 165 -5.00 1.29 -11.71
N GLY A 166 -4.97 0.01 -12.09
CA GLY A 166 -3.76 -0.82 -12.05
C GLY A 166 -3.24 -1.14 -10.66
N ALA A 167 -4.00 -0.88 -9.59
CA ALA A 167 -3.63 -1.33 -8.26
C ALA A 167 -3.64 -2.87 -8.21
N VAL A 168 -2.61 -3.46 -7.62
CA VAL A 168 -2.46 -4.91 -7.46
C VAL A 168 -2.13 -5.23 -6.00
N SER A 169 -2.96 -6.06 -5.37
CA SER A 169 -2.77 -6.52 -3.99
C SER A 169 -2.81 -8.04 -3.97
N SER A 170 -1.64 -8.67 -4.06
CA SER A 170 -1.49 -10.14 -4.13
C SER A 170 -1.02 -10.78 -2.82
N GLY A 171 -0.54 -10.00 -1.85
CA GLY A 171 -0.25 -10.48 -0.50
C GLY A 171 -1.53 -10.82 0.30
N ASN A 172 -1.46 -11.79 1.21
CA ASN A 172 -2.61 -12.11 2.09
C ASN A 172 -2.82 -10.97 3.11
N GLY A 173 -4.05 -10.45 3.20
CA GLY A 173 -4.38 -9.29 4.04
C GLY A 173 -3.68 -7.99 3.60
N SER A 174 -3.17 -7.94 2.37
CA SER A 174 -2.45 -6.78 1.85
C SER A 174 -3.37 -5.64 1.44
N VAL A 175 -2.80 -4.44 1.35
CA VAL A 175 -3.50 -3.23 0.91
C VAL A 175 -2.68 -2.53 -0.16
N ALA A 176 -3.22 -2.40 -1.37
CA ALA A 176 -2.69 -1.55 -2.43
C ALA A 176 -3.70 -0.44 -2.75
N MET A 177 -3.37 0.83 -2.48
CA MET A 177 -4.23 1.96 -2.84
C MET A 177 -3.47 3.05 -3.61
N GLY A 178 -3.88 3.33 -4.84
CA GLY A 178 -3.29 4.33 -5.72
C GLY A 178 -3.21 3.88 -7.18
N TYR A 179 -2.89 4.81 -8.08
CA TYR A 179 -2.61 4.49 -9.48
C TYR A 179 -1.36 3.59 -9.57
N GLN A 180 -1.47 2.38 -10.12
CA GLN A 180 -0.38 1.41 -10.23
C GLN A 180 0.31 1.03 -8.89
N SER A 181 -0.37 1.14 -7.75
CA SER A 181 0.20 0.67 -6.47
C SER A 181 0.29 -0.86 -6.44
N ASN A 182 1.36 -1.43 -5.91
CA ASN A 182 1.61 -2.87 -5.87
C ASN A 182 1.97 -3.35 -4.45
N ALA A 183 1.10 -4.14 -3.82
CA ALA A 183 1.35 -4.80 -2.54
C ALA A 183 1.40 -6.33 -2.74
N ALA A 184 2.60 -6.90 -2.73
CA ALA A 184 2.83 -8.30 -3.12
C ALA A 184 3.57 -9.12 -2.05
N GLY A 185 3.04 -10.28 -1.69
CA GLY A 185 3.65 -11.14 -0.66
C GLY A 185 3.56 -10.56 0.77
N GLY A 186 3.62 -11.43 1.77
CA GLY A 186 3.39 -11.07 3.18
C GLY A 186 2.11 -10.25 3.45
N THR A 187 2.09 -9.51 4.56
CA THR A 187 1.07 -8.49 4.87
C THR A 187 1.56 -7.11 4.42
N ALA A 188 1.62 -6.91 3.10
CA ALA A 188 2.16 -5.69 2.49
C ALA A 188 1.15 -4.53 2.45
N ILE A 189 1.64 -3.30 2.58
CA ILE A 189 0.88 -2.05 2.45
C ILE A 189 1.57 -1.17 1.41
N ALA A 190 0.91 -0.87 0.29
CA ALA A 190 1.37 0.06 -0.75
C ALA A 190 0.33 1.16 -0.95
N LEU A 191 0.66 2.40 -0.56
CA LEU A 191 -0.24 3.54 -0.53
C LEU A 191 0.37 4.71 -1.32
N GLY A 192 -0.20 5.07 -2.47
CA GLY A 192 0.28 6.13 -3.34
C GLY A 192 0.50 5.67 -4.78
N SER A 193 0.60 6.63 -5.71
CA SER A 193 0.81 6.32 -7.13
C SER A 193 2.18 5.65 -7.35
N GLY A 194 2.20 4.45 -7.90
CA GLY A 194 3.41 3.65 -8.11
C GLY A 194 4.10 3.16 -6.83
N ALA A 195 3.46 3.26 -5.66
CA ALA A 195 4.00 2.70 -4.42
C ALA A 195 4.13 1.17 -4.54
N ALA A 196 5.24 0.61 -4.10
CA ALA A 196 5.52 -0.82 -4.23
C ALA A 196 6.04 -1.41 -2.91
N ALA A 197 5.31 -2.35 -2.34
CA ALA A 197 5.67 -3.06 -1.12
C ALA A 197 5.68 -4.57 -1.41
N SER A 198 6.80 -5.24 -1.16
CA SER A 198 6.88 -6.68 -1.38
C SER A 198 7.89 -7.41 -0.50
N THR A 199 7.51 -8.58 0.00
CA THR A 199 8.35 -9.50 0.78
C THR A 199 7.80 -10.93 0.67
N ILE A 200 8.62 -11.96 0.89
CA ILE A 200 8.15 -13.36 0.93
C ILE A 200 7.34 -13.60 2.21
N SER A 201 7.93 -13.29 3.36
CA SER A 201 7.33 -13.34 4.70
C SER A 201 7.64 -12.06 5.47
N GLY A 202 6.71 -11.62 6.32
CA GLY A 202 6.76 -10.35 7.04
C GLY A 202 5.77 -9.30 6.52
N GLY A 203 5.93 -8.06 6.98
CA GLY A 203 5.08 -6.94 6.59
C GLY A 203 5.90 -5.80 6.00
N SER A 204 5.76 -5.53 4.70
CA SER A 204 6.39 -4.38 4.06
C SER A 204 5.42 -3.20 3.97
N MET A 205 5.93 -1.97 4.08
CA MET A 205 5.12 -0.76 4.01
C MET A 205 5.75 0.27 3.08
N ALA A 206 5.06 0.64 2.00
CA ALA A 206 5.42 1.72 1.09
C ALA A 206 4.31 2.78 1.08
N LEU A 207 4.59 3.98 1.60
CA LEU A 207 3.63 5.09 1.66
C LEU A 207 4.21 6.34 0.98
N GLY A 208 3.65 6.70 -0.17
CA GLY A 208 4.05 7.85 -0.97
C GLY A 208 4.18 7.50 -2.46
N THR A 209 4.13 8.50 -3.32
CA THR A 209 4.32 8.31 -4.77
C THR A 209 5.69 7.68 -5.02
N ASN A 210 5.73 6.54 -5.71
CA ASN A 210 6.93 5.75 -6.00
C ASN A 210 7.73 5.31 -4.76
N ALA A 211 7.13 5.26 -3.57
CA ALA A 211 7.77 4.66 -2.40
C ALA A 211 8.03 3.16 -2.63
N LYS A 212 9.17 2.64 -2.18
CA LYS A 212 9.60 1.25 -2.41
C LYS A 212 10.02 0.59 -1.11
N ALA A 213 9.30 -0.44 -0.69
CA ALA A 213 9.64 -1.31 0.44
C ALA A 213 9.73 -2.75 -0.07
N LEU A 214 10.86 -3.10 -0.68
CA LEU A 214 11.00 -4.31 -1.51
C LEU A 214 12.11 -5.22 -1.00
N VAL A 215 11.77 -6.48 -0.70
CA VAL A 215 12.73 -7.52 -0.33
C VAL A 215 12.91 -8.50 -1.48
N THR A 216 14.15 -8.76 -1.88
CA THR A 216 14.48 -9.82 -2.85
C THR A 216 15.10 -11.02 -2.15
N GLY A 217 14.66 -12.23 -2.49
CA GLY A 217 15.34 -13.47 -2.11
C GLY A 217 15.13 -13.97 -0.68
N GLY A 218 14.21 -13.39 0.10
CA GLY A 218 13.90 -13.87 1.45
C GLY A 218 12.85 -13.05 2.18
N ASP A 219 12.89 -13.17 3.51
CA ASP A 219 11.94 -12.55 4.44
C ASP A 219 12.38 -11.13 4.82
N GLY A 220 11.45 -10.33 5.33
CA GLY A 220 11.76 -8.98 5.79
C GLY A 220 10.52 -8.12 5.96
N SER A 221 10.70 -7.02 6.70
CA SER A 221 9.63 -6.04 6.98
C SER A 221 10.10 -4.60 6.77
N PRO A 222 10.51 -4.21 5.54
CA PRO A 222 10.99 -2.87 5.28
C PRO A 222 9.86 -1.83 5.33
N ILE A 223 10.23 -0.60 5.69
CA ILE A 223 9.35 0.57 5.77
C ILE A 223 9.92 1.69 4.90
N ALA A 224 9.17 2.13 3.89
CA ALA A 224 9.47 3.28 3.04
C ALA A 224 8.32 4.29 3.11
N ILE A 225 8.56 5.48 3.67
CA ILE A 225 7.55 6.52 3.84
C ILE A 225 8.07 7.84 3.27
N GLY A 226 7.41 8.38 2.25
CA GLY A 226 7.81 9.57 1.52
C GLY A 226 7.73 9.38 0.01
N ILE A 227 7.73 10.48 -0.75
CA ILE A 227 7.84 10.41 -2.21
C ILE A 227 9.20 9.80 -2.56
N ALA A 228 9.22 8.80 -3.43
CA ALA A 228 10.43 8.12 -3.89
C ALA A 228 11.35 7.59 -2.77
N SER A 229 10.85 7.38 -1.55
CA SER A 229 11.62 6.72 -0.49
C SER A 229 11.88 5.27 -0.87
N ASN A 230 13.03 4.74 -0.49
CA ASN A 230 13.49 3.43 -0.94
C ASN A 230 14.10 2.61 0.21
N ALA A 231 13.32 1.72 0.80
CA ALA A 231 13.77 0.68 1.72
C ALA A 231 13.79 -0.67 0.99
N SER A 232 14.70 -0.85 0.04
CA SER A 232 14.79 -2.05 -0.80
C SER A 232 16.13 -2.75 -0.70
N GLY A 233 16.13 -4.08 -0.65
CA GLY A 233 17.38 -4.84 -0.66
C GLY A 233 17.18 -6.34 -0.67
N ALA A 234 18.29 -7.06 -0.68
CA ALA A 234 18.29 -8.51 -0.60
C ALA A 234 18.27 -8.97 0.86
N ALA A 235 17.46 -9.99 1.13
CA ALA A 235 17.65 -10.81 2.33
C ALA A 235 18.89 -11.69 2.15
N GLY A 236 19.53 -12.12 3.24
CA GLY A 236 20.47 -13.24 3.21
C GLY A 236 21.92 -12.95 3.62
N THR A 237 22.30 -11.74 4.03
CA THR A 237 23.54 -11.57 4.79
C THR A 237 23.28 -12.04 6.23
N ALA A 238 23.91 -13.14 6.64
CA ALA A 238 23.77 -13.66 8.00
C ALA A 238 24.40 -12.67 8.98
N LEU A 239 23.57 -12.07 9.81
CA LEU A 239 24.00 -11.13 10.84
C LEU A 239 24.46 -11.87 12.10
N PRO A 240 25.28 -11.24 12.97
CA PRO A 240 25.44 -11.65 14.36
C PRO A 240 24.08 -11.95 15.03
N GLY A 241 23.90 -13.19 15.48
CA GLY A 241 22.62 -13.69 15.99
C GLY A 241 21.81 -14.54 14.99
N GLY A 242 22.26 -14.68 13.74
CA GLY A 242 21.70 -15.60 12.74
C GLY A 242 20.50 -15.04 11.95
N PHE A 243 20.19 -13.75 12.08
CA PHE A 243 19.11 -13.12 11.32
C PHE A 243 19.52 -12.94 9.85
N THR A 244 18.63 -13.30 8.93
CA THR A 244 18.83 -13.19 7.48
C THR A 244 17.78 -12.32 6.80
N SER A 245 16.77 -11.87 7.55
CA SER A 245 15.69 -11.03 7.07
C SER A 245 16.17 -9.61 6.76
N PHE A 246 15.49 -8.95 5.84
CA PHE A 246 15.77 -7.56 5.46
C PHE A 246 14.85 -6.61 6.22
N GLU A 247 15.38 -5.98 7.27
CA GLU A 247 14.74 -4.85 7.96
C GLU A 247 15.39 -3.55 7.50
N ALA A 248 14.64 -2.64 6.90
CA ALA A 248 15.16 -1.32 6.58
C ALA A 248 14.09 -0.27 6.79
N VAL A 249 14.50 0.94 7.17
CA VAL A 249 13.60 2.07 7.41
C VAL A 249 14.08 3.26 6.61
N ALA A 250 13.31 3.70 5.61
CA ALA A 250 13.55 4.89 4.83
C ALA A 250 12.36 5.86 5.00
N ILE A 251 12.54 6.92 5.78
CA ILE A 251 11.48 7.90 6.07
C ILE A 251 11.95 9.30 5.65
N GLY A 252 11.27 9.88 4.66
CA GLY A 252 11.61 11.16 4.05
C GLY A 252 11.54 11.10 2.53
N ASN A 253 11.31 12.25 1.87
CA ASN A 253 11.34 12.31 0.41
C ASN A 253 12.73 11.87 -0.09
N SER A 254 12.77 10.88 -0.97
CA SER A 254 14.01 10.31 -1.53
C SER A 254 14.98 9.74 -0.49
N ALA A 255 14.53 9.46 0.74
CA ALA A 255 15.32 8.73 1.73
C ALA A 255 15.60 7.30 1.22
N THR A 256 16.83 6.81 1.38
CA THR A 256 17.27 5.52 0.83
C THR A 256 17.91 4.67 1.93
N ALA A 257 17.31 3.53 2.25
CA ALA A 257 17.84 2.52 3.16
C ALA A 257 17.93 1.15 2.44
N THR A 258 19.06 0.87 1.79
CA THR A 258 19.22 -0.35 0.97
C THR A 258 20.12 -1.40 1.61
N GLY A 259 20.82 -1.04 2.69
CA GLY A 259 21.55 -2.00 3.50
C GLY A 259 20.62 -2.75 4.45
N GLN A 260 20.93 -4.01 4.73
CA GLN A 260 20.19 -4.80 5.71
C GLN A 260 20.32 -4.16 7.11
N GLY A 261 19.20 -3.95 7.81
CA GLY A 261 19.14 -3.19 9.06
C GLY A 261 19.38 -1.68 8.90
N GLY A 262 19.40 -1.16 7.67
CA GLY A 262 19.68 0.25 7.38
C GLY A 262 18.55 1.17 7.84
N THR A 263 18.92 2.32 8.43
CA THR A 263 17.97 3.35 8.86
C THR A 263 18.31 4.69 8.23
N ALA A 264 17.48 5.19 7.32
CA ALA A 264 17.57 6.51 6.71
C ALA A 264 16.35 7.36 7.11
N LEU A 265 16.57 8.42 7.90
CA LEU A 265 15.53 9.34 8.34
C LEU A 265 15.88 10.78 7.95
N GLY A 266 15.08 11.38 7.07
CA GLY A 266 15.25 12.73 6.56
C GLY A 266 15.28 12.76 5.03
N PRO A 267 14.92 13.88 4.38
CA PRO A 267 14.95 13.96 2.93
C PRO A 267 16.35 13.68 2.39
N ASN A 268 16.46 12.85 1.35
CA ASN A 268 17.73 12.42 0.75
C ASN A 268 18.75 11.80 1.73
N SER A 269 18.33 11.37 2.93
CA SER A 269 19.20 10.56 3.79
C SER A 269 19.52 9.21 3.12
N SER A 270 20.72 8.69 3.32
CA SER A 270 21.23 7.52 2.60
C SER A 270 21.96 6.56 3.54
N ALA A 271 21.32 5.43 3.87
CA ALA A 271 21.86 4.31 4.64
C ALA A 271 21.97 3.07 3.74
N THR A 272 23.04 2.98 2.96
CA THR A 272 23.14 2.01 1.84
C THR A 272 23.86 0.72 2.19
N ALA A 273 24.54 0.69 3.33
CA ALA A 273 25.33 -0.45 3.78
C ALA A 273 24.72 -1.13 5.01
N THR A 274 25.20 -2.33 5.36
CA THR A 274 24.61 -3.15 6.42
C THR A 274 24.70 -2.42 7.75
N TRP A 275 23.59 -2.31 8.49
CA TRP A 275 23.50 -1.63 9.78
C TRP A 275 23.93 -0.16 9.78
N SER A 276 23.89 0.47 8.61
CA SER A 276 24.15 1.90 8.50
C SER A 276 22.96 2.71 9.01
N THR A 277 23.24 3.81 9.71
CA THR A 277 22.22 4.74 10.23
C THR A 277 22.52 6.14 9.72
N ALA A 278 21.64 6.72 8.91
CA ALA A 278 21.72 8.07 8.38
C ALA A 278 20.51 8.90 8.86
N LEU A 279 20.73 9.89 9.72
CA LEU A 279 19.67 10.74 10.30
C LEU A 279 19.93 12.21 9.96
N GLY A 280 19.11 12.82 9.11
CA GLY A 280 19.22 14.22 8.69
C GLY A 280 19.06 14.44 7.19
N LEU A 281 18.86 15.69 6.78
CA LEU A 281 18.84 16.07 5.37
C LEU A 281 20.20 15.77 4.73
N ASN A 282 20.22 14.98 3.65
CA ASN A 282 21.44 14.61 2.93
C ASN A 282 22.52 13.91 3.80
N SER A 283 22.16 13.28 4.92
CA SER A 283 23.14 12.47 5.67
C SER A 283 23.47 11.19 4.90
N ALA A 284 24.71 10.73 4.97
CA ALA A 284 25.19 9.57 4.24
C ALA A 284 25.96 8.62 5.18
N ALA A 285 25.46 7.40 5.33
CA ALA A 285 26.09 6.29 6.02
C ALA A 285 26.32 5.17 4.99
N SER A 286 27.53 5.15 4.43
CA SER A 286 27.83 4.45 3.16
C SER A 286 28.60 3.14 3.30
N ALA A 287 29.06 2.81 4.51
CA ALA A 287 29.79 1.58 4.81
C ALA A 287 29.14 0.81 5.97
N ASP A 288 29.55 -0.44 6.18
CA ASP A 288 28.92 -1.30 7.18
C ASP A 288 29.09 -0.74 8.59
N ASN A 289 28.04 -0.87 9.41
CA ASN A 289 28.00 -0.44 10.81
C ASN A 289 28.35 1.06 11.01
N THR A 290 27.97 1.91 10.04
CA THR A 290 28.21 3.35 10.11
C THR A 290 27.07 4.11 10.77
N THR A 291 27.37 5.26 11.38
CA THR A 291 26.36 6.18 11.92
C THR A 291 26.66 7.61 11.47
N ALA A 292 25.76 8.22 10.69
CA ALA A 292 25.81 9.60 10.23
C ALA A 292 24.58 10.37 10.76
N VAL A 293 24.78 11.31 11.68
CA VAL A 293 23.69 12.09 12.31
C VAL A 293 23.95 13.58 12.13
N GLY A 294 23.08 14.26 11.40
CA GLY A 294 23.17 15.69 11.10
C GLY A 294 23.00 15.98 9.61
N VAL A 295 22.65 17.23 9.29
CA VAL A 295 22.54 17.68 7.89
C VAL A 295 23.91 17.55 7.23
N LEU A 296 24.01 16.84 6.10
CA LEU A 296 25.26 16.58 5.36
C LEU A 296 26.31 15.75 6.13
N ALA A 297 25.96 15.11 7.26
CA ALA A 297 26.89 14.22 7.96
C ALA A 297 27.26 13.02 7.06
N SER A 298 28.54 12.63 7.04
CA SER A 298 29.05 11.57 6.18
C SER A 298 29.92 10.58 6.97
N ALA A 299 29.44 9.36 7.13
CA ALA A 299 30.21 8.22 7.65
C ALA A 299 30.49 7.25 6.49
N ALA A 300 31.72 7.27 5.97
CA ALA A 300 32.09 6.67 4.69
C ALA A 300 32.90 5.37 4.79
N ALA A 301 33.41 5.01 5.97
CA ALA A 301 34.22 3.81 6.19
C ALA A 301 33.61 2.91 7.29
N THR A 302 33.92 1.62 7.27
CA THR A 302 33.32 0.64 8.19
C THR A 302 33.50 1.06 9.66
N ASN A 303 32.45 0.91 10.47
CA ASN A 303 32.40 1.34 11.88
C ASN A 303 32.59 2.85 12.11
N ALA A 304 32.60 3.69 11.07
CA ALA A 304 32.78 5.13 11.23
C ALA A 304 31.52 5.80 11.80
N THR A 305 31.71 6.81 12.64
CA THR A 305 30.63 7.60 13.25
C THR A 305 30.85 9.09 12.99
N ALA A 306 29.90 9.74 12.33
CA ALA A 306 29.89 11.18 12.05
C ALA A 306 28.65 11.82 12.69
N ILE A 307 28.82 12.74 13.65
CA ILE A 307 27.72 13.40 14.37
C ILE A 307 27.89 14.92 14.31
N GLY A 308 27.09 15.61 13.51
CA GLY A 308 27.12 17.06 13.35
C GLY A 308 26.82 17.49 11.92
N ASN A 309 26.54 18.79 11.72
CA ASN A 309 26.37 19.32 10.38
C ASN A 309 27.69 19.21 9.59
N ALA A 310 27.67 18.54 8.44
CA ALA A 310 28.85 18.30 7.61
C ALA A 310 30.03 17.60 8.33
N ALA A 311 29.78 16.88 9.44
CA ALA A 311 30.80 16.03 10.06
C ALA A 311 31.18 14.89 9.10
N ALA A 312 32.47 14.58 8.98
CA ALA A 312 32.99 13.59 8.03
C ALA A 312 33.91 12.58 8.72
N ALA A 313 33.45 11.33 8.84
CA ALA A 313 34.23 10.19 9.34
C ALA A 313 34.51 9.25 8.16
N SER A 314 35.75 9.24 7.67
CA SER A 314 36.18 8.55 6.44
C SER A 314 37.30 7.55 6.63
N GLY A 315 37.87 7.45 7.83
CA GLY A 315 38.77 6.35 8.21
C GLY A 315 38.01 5.18 8.82
N LEU A 316 38.55 3.97 8.70
CA LEU A 316 38.04 2.76 9.38
C LEU A 316 37.96 3.01 10.89
N ASN A 317 36.85 2.66 11.55
CA ASN A 317 36.68 2.88 13.00
C ASN A 317 36.84 4.35 13.45
N SER A 318 36.71 5.33 12.55
CA SER A 318 36.89 6.75 12.89
C SER A 318 35.66 7.37 13.56
N PHE A 319 35.87 8.44 14.33
CA PHE A 319 34.82 9.20 15.00
C PHE A 319 34.98 10.69 14.74
N ALA A 320 34.01 11.31 14.06
CA ALA A 320 33.93 12.75 13.85
C ALA A 320 32.69 13.33 14.55
N ALA A 321 32.85 14.36 15.38
CA ALA A 321 31.74 15.02 16.06
C ALA A 321 31.85 16.55 16.08
N ALA A 322 30.69 17.22 15.97
CA ALA A 322 30.48 18.65 15.74
C ALA A 322 30.63 19.08 14.27
N VAL A 323 30.33 20.36 14.02
CA VAL A 323 30.19 20.93 12.67
C VAL A 323 31.52 20.90 11.92
N GLU A 324 31.50 20.35 10.70
CA GLU A 324 32.67 20.25 9.80
C GLU A 324 33.90 19.53 10.40
N SER A 325 33.72 18.75 11.47
CA SER A 325 34.78 17.87 12.00
C SER A 325 35.15 16.79 10.99
N LYS A 326 36.44 16.44 10.90
CA LYS A 326 36.97 15.48 9.92
C LYS A 326 37.89 14.47 10.57
N ALA A 327 37.45 13.22 10.62
CA ALA A 327 38.26 12.07 11.03
C ALA A 327 38.54 11.21 9.78
N SER A 328 39.74 11.34 9.20
CA SER A 328 40.11 10.69 7.93
C SER A 328 41.22 9.65 8.05
N GLY A 329 41.93 9.62 9.18
CA GLY A 329 42.80 8.49 9.49
C GLY A 329 42.00 7.32 10.04
N ASP A 330 42.47 6.09 9.83
CA ASP A 330 41.89 4.93 10.50
C ASP A 330 42.06 5.05 12.01
N GLN A 331 41.03 4.63 12.76
CA GLN A 331 40.92 4.75 14.22
C GLN A 331 41.06 6.18 14.75
N SER A 332 40.93 7.20 13.88
CA SER A 332 41.09 8.60 14.27
C SER A 332 39.84 9.17 14.94
N VAL A 333 40.05 10.17 15.79
CA VAL A 333 38.99 10.86 16.54
C VAL A 333 39.11 12.37 16.31
N ALA A 334 38.10 12.99 15.72
CA ALA A 334 38.01 14.43 15.51
C ALA A 334 36.75 15.00 16.20
N ILE A 335 36.92 15.85 17.21
CA ILE A 335 35.79 16.42 17.98
C ILE A 335 35.98 17.94 18.09
N GLY A 336 35.06 18.72 17.52
CA GLY A 336 35.11 20.18 17.53
C GLY A 336 34.82 20.81 16.18
N TYR A 337 34.51 22.11 16.16
CA TYR A 337 34.27 22.83 14.91
C TYR A 337 35.55 22.81 14.05
N GLN A 338 35.45 22.23 12.85
CA GLN A 338 36.56 22.09 11.90
C GLN A 338 37.81 21.37 12.47
N SER A 339 37.67 20.50 13.47
CA SER A 339 38.78 19.65 13.90
C SER A 339 39.15 18.65 12.81
N ASN A 340 40.43 18.33 12.67
CA ASN A 340 40.94 17.43 11.63
C ASN A 340 41.93 16.41 12.20
N ALA A 341 41.51 15.15 12.26
CA ALA A 341 42.35 14.02 12.61
C ALA A 341 42.61 13.20 11.32
N SER A 342 43.77 13.36 10.71
CA SER A 342 44.11 12.73 9.43
C SER A 342 45.22 11.69 9.52
N GLY A 343 45.93 11.61 10.65
CA GLY A 343 46.88 10.53 10.90
C GLY A 343 46.17 9.24 11.32
N LEU A 344 46.78 8.09 11.03
CA LEU A 344 46.38 6.81 11.62
C LEU A 344 46.43 6.90 13.15
N GLU A 345 45.40 6.39 13.84
CA GLU A 345 45.27 6.43 15.31
C GLU A 345 45.39 7.85 15.94
N SER A 346 45.12 8.89 15.15
CA SER A 346 45.26 10.29 15.60
C SER A 346 44.03 10.82 16.35
N MET A 347 44.23 11.79 17.23
CA MET A 347 43.16 12.42 18.01
C MET A 347 43.23 13.95 17.96
N ALA A 348 42.22 14.60 17.38
CA ALA A 348 42.06 16.06 17.33
C ALA A 348 40.81 16.50 18.11
N LEU A 349 40.99 17.24 19.22
CA LEU A 349 39.91 17.70 20.09
C LEU A 349 39.97 19.23 20.26
N GLY A 350 39.02 19.98 19.70
CA GLY A 350 38.93 21.44 19.82
C GLY A 350 38.61 22.17 18.51
N TYR A 351 38.46 23.49 18.60
CA TYR A 351 38.24 24.36 17.42
C TYR A 351 39.50 24.39 16.55
N LEU A 352 39.40 23.99 15.28
CA LEU A 352 40.51 23.95 14.31
C LEU A 352 41.74 23.15 14.78
N SER A 353 41.57 22.17 15.68
CA SER A 353 42.68 21.29 16.08
C SER A 353 43.08 20.36 14.93
N GLN A 354 44.38 20.09 14.77
CA GLN A 354 44.93 19.30 13.67
C GLN A 354 45.87 18.21 14.21
N ALA A 355 45.48 16.95 14.09
CA ALA A 355 46.32 15.79 14.41
C ALA A 355 46.63 15.06 13.09
N THR A 356 47.76 15.42 12.46
CA THR A 356 48.07 14.93 11.10
C THR A 356 49.14 13.85 11.08
N GLY A 357 49.94 13.71 12.14
CA GLY A 357 50.90 12.62 12.29
C GLY A 357 50.24 11.31 12.73
N VAL A 358 50.88 10.19 12.43
CA VAL A 358 50.48 8.86 12.93
C VAL A 358 50.59 8.84 14.46
N ASN A 359 49.60 8.31 15.17
CA ASN A 359 49.51 8.30 16.63
C ASN A 359 49.60 9.70 17.29
N SER A 360 49.32 10.77 16.53
CA SER A 360 49.40 12.13 17.06
C SER A 360 48.18 12.54 17.88
N THR A 361 48.36 13.40 18.86
CA THR A 361 47.30 13.95 19.71
C THR A 361 47.35 15.48 19.71
N ALA A 362 46.27 16.13 19.28
CA ALA A 362 46.12 17.59 19.24
C ALA A 362 44.87 18.01 20.04
N ILE A 363 45.05 18.64 21.21
CA ILE A 363 43.95 19.05 22.10
C ILE A 363 43.99 20.56 22.34
N GLY A 364 42.98 21.27 21.83
CA GLY A 364 42.72 22.69 22.08
C GLY A 364 42.48 23.54 20.82
N ASN A 365 42.72 24.84 20.89
CA ASN A 365 42.32 25.82 19.85
C ASN A 365 43.44 26.04 18.82
N GLN A 366 43.16 25.78 17.53
CA GLN A 366 44.10 25.97 16.41
C GLN A 366 45.45 25.25 16.59
N ILE A 367 45.47 24.24 17.45
CA ILE A 367 46.67 23.49 17.80
C ILE A 367 46.97 22.44 16.72
N SER A 368 48.25 22.21 16.42
CA SER A 368 48.66 21.21 15.43
C SER A 368 49.77 20.31 15.95
N ALA A 369 49.52 18.99 15.91
CA ALA A 369 50.45 17.89 16.18
C ALA A 369 50.78 17.20 14.83
N ALA A 370 51.81 17.70 14.14
CA ALA A 370 52.06 17.33 12.75
C ALA A 370 52.97 16.11 12.56
N ALA A 371 53.80 15.80 13.56
CA ALA A 371 54.74 14.69 13.54
C ALA A 371 54.12 13.38 14.07
N ASP A 372 54.70 12.25 13.68
CA ASP A 372 54.32 10.94 14.21
C ASP A 372 54.64 10.85 15.72
N GLY A 373 53.72 10.25 16.49
CA GLY A 373 53.80 10.12 17.95
C GLY A 373 53.75 11.45 18.71
N SER A 374 53.45 12.58 18.03
CA SER A 374 53.49 13.90 18.66
C SER A 374 52.27 14.19 19.52
N ILE A 375 52.48 14.95 20.60
CA ILE A 375 51.42 15.42 21.49
C ILE A 375 51.46 16.94 21.55
N ALA A 376 50.36 17.59 21.18
CA ALA A 376 50.18 19.02 21.29
C ALA A 376 48.92 19.35 22.11
N ILE A 377 49.08 20.03 23.24
CA ILE A 377 47.97 20.41 24.13
C ILE A 377 48.05 21.90 24.45
N GLY A 378 47.00 22.66 24.13
CA GLY A 378 46.96 24.10 24.39
C GLY A 378 46.30 24.88 23.26
N ALA A 379 46.81 26.08 22.98
CA ALA A 379 46.36 26.87 21.84
C ALA A 379 47.57 27.49 21.13
N ASN A 380 47.56 27.49 19.81
CA ASN A 380 48.66 28.02 19.01
C ASN A 380 48.12 28.57 17.67
N THR A 381 48.88 29.45 17.01
CA THR A 381 48.56 29.94 15.66
C THR A 381 49.41 29.25 14.57
N GLY A 382 50.03 28.12 14.92
CA GLY A 382 50.89 27.30 14.06
C GLY A 382 51.13 25.90 14.64
N PRO A 383 51.98 25.06 14.01
CA PRO A 383 52.33 23.75 14.55
C PRO A 383 52.97 23.91 15.93
N ALA A 384 52.33 23.34 16.95
CA ALA A 384 52.95 23.21 18.27
C ALA A 384 53.98 22.08 18.26
N VAL A 385 53.78 21.05 17.44
CA VAL A 385 54.83 20.11 17.06
C VAL A 385 54.86 20.06 15.53
N ASP A 386 55.98 20.45 14.92
CA ASP A 386 56.13 20.39 13.47
C ASP A 386 56.28 18.95 12.95
N ALA A 387 56.18 18.76 11.63
CA ALA A 387 56.22 17.43 11.02
C ALA A 387 57.58 16.72 11.17
N ALA A 388 58.65 17.46 11.45
CA ALA A 388 60.01 16.90 11.61
C ALA A 388 60.28 16.40 13.04
N SER A 389 59.47 16.80 14.01
CA SER A 389 59.68 16.52 15.44
C SER A 389 58.95 15.27 15.92
N THR A 390 59.29 14.09 15.35
CA THR A 390 58.71 12.79 15.77
C THR A 390 58.81 12.59 17.28
N ASN A 391 57.75 12.11 17.93
CA ASN A 391 57.63 11.97 19.39
C ASN A 391 57.74 13.30 20.17
N GLY A 392 57.64 14.44 19.50
CA GLY A 392 57.68 15.75 20.14
C GLY A 392 56.46 16.00 21.00
N VAL A 393 56.65 16.63 22.17
CA VAL A 393 55.56 16.96 23.10
C VAL A 393 55.55 18.46 23.37
N ALA A 394 54.47 19.14 23.00
CA ALA A 394 54.24 20.56 23.28
C ALA A 394 52.98 20.73 24.14
N ILE A 395 53.13 21.25 25.35
CA ILE A 395 52.01 21.48 26.28
C ILE A 395 52.07 22.92 26.81
N GLY A 396 51.07 23.73 26.50
CA GLY A 396 50.97 25.14 26.91
C GLY A 396 50.49 26.06 25.78
N TRP A 397 50.13 27.30 26.12
CA TRP A 397 49.80 28.31 25.10
C TRP A 397 51.05 28.66 24.30
N ALA A 398 51.01 28.51 22.98
CA ALA A 398 52.13 28.75 22.07
C ALA A 398 53.43 27.97 22.39
N ALA A 399 53.34 26.83 23.09
CA ALA A 399 54.45 25.90 23.24
C ALA A 399 54.82 25.30 21.87
N GLN A 400 56.12 25.16 21.57
CA GLN A 400 56.61 24.71 20.28
C GLN A 400 57.77 23.71 20.40
N VAL A 401 57.68 22.64 19.62
CA VAL A 401 58.77 21.72 19.30
C VAL A 401 59.00 21.80 17.79
N THR A 402 60.22 22.20 17.39
CA THR A 402 60.53 22.53 15.99
C THR A 402 61.86 21.90 15.59
N ASN A 403 61.86 21.09 14.53
CA ASN A 403 63.00 20.30 14.05
C ASN A 403 63.74 19.55 15.19
N ALA A 404 62.99 19.06 16.16
CA ALA A 404 63.51 18.55 17.43
C ALA A 404 62.85 17.21 17.78
N PRO A 405 63.28 16.09 17.18
CA PRO A 405 62.78 14.76 17.50
C PRO A 405 62.90 14.45 19.00
N SER A 406 61.88 13.81 19.55
CA SER A 406 61.80 13.38 20.97
C SER A 406 61.90 14.53 21.99
N ALA A 407 61.83 15.78 21.56
CA ALA A 407 61.95 16.92 22.45
C ALA A 407 60.62 17.30 23.11
N VAL A 408 60.70 17.93 24.27
CA VAL A 408 59.56 18.26 25.13
C VAL A 408 59.58 19.74 25.48
N ALA A 409 58.50 20.45 25.14
CA ALA A 409 58.24 21.83 25.55
C ALA A 409 57.00 21.86 26.47
N LEU A 410 57.20 22.16 27.76
CA LEU A 410 56.13 22.20 28.77
C LEU A 410 56.09 23.59 29.42
N GLY A 411 55.10 24.40 29.05
CA GLY A 411 54.86 25.74 29.56
C GLY A 411 54.42 26.71 28.47
N ASP A 412 53.75 27.79 28.86
CA ASP A 412 53.35 28.84 27.92
C ASP A 412 54.57 29.44 27.23
N THR A 413 54.56 29.46 25.91
CA THR A 413 55.64 29.93 25.02
C THR A 413 56.96 29.16 25.13
N ALA A 414 56.97 27.99 25.78
CA ALA A 414 58.16 27.14 25.84
C ALA A 414 58.58 26.64 24.45
N LYS A 415 59.89 26.56 24.17
CA LYS A 415 60.45 26.17 22.87
C LYS A 415 61.54 25.12 23.01
N ALA A 416 61.36 23.97 22.39
CA ALA A 416 62.40 22.96 22.25
C ALA A 416 62.83 22.86 20.77
N GLY A 417 64.11 23.14 20.50
CA GLY A 417 64.67 23.25 19.14
C GLY A 417 65.85 22.31 18.86
N ALA A 418 66.14 21.38 19.76
CA ALA A 418 67.16 20.34 19.60
C ALA A 418 66.58 18.97 19.95
N ALA A 419 67.12 17.91 19.33
CA ALA A 419 66.70 16.54 19.61
C ALA A 419 66.85 16.20 21.10
N ASP A 420 65.88 15.48 21.66
CA ASP A 420 65.84 15.05 23.07
C ASP A 420 65.85 16.19 24.11
N ALA A 421 65.69 17.44 23.67
CA ALA A 421 65.75 18.61 24.56
C ALA A 421 64.49 18.75 25.42
N LEU A 422 64.66 19.24 26.66
CA LEU A 422 63.56 19.57 27.56
C LEU A 422 63.53 21.07 27.87
N ALA A 423 62.51 21.78 27.39
CA ALA A 423 62.18 23.14 27.78
C ALA A 423 61.02 23.10 28.79
N LEU A 424 61.29 23.44 30.06
CA LEU A 424 60.31 23.40 31.14
C LEU A 424 60.12 24.77 31.77
N GLY A 425 58.89 25.29 31.74
CA GLY A 425 58.49 26.57 32.32
C GLY A 425 58.05 27.62 31.29
N HIS A 426 57.43 28.70 31.77
CA HIS A 426 57.00 29.82 30.92
C HIS A 426 58.19 30.46 30.20
N GLY A 427 58.14 30.50 28.86
CA GLY A 427 59.18 31.09 28.01
C GLY A 427 60.51 30.31 28.00
N ALA A 428 60.56 29.11 28.58
CA ALA A 428 61.77 28.30 28.59
C ALA A 428 62.19 27.94 27.16
N THR A 429 63.49 28.01 26.87
CA THR A 429 64.03 27.63 25.55
C THR A 429 65.16 26.63 25.73
N ALA A 430 65.05 25.49 25.06
CA ALA A 430 66.10 24.47 24.99
C ALA A 430 66.55 24.34 23.53
N ALA A 431 67.80 24.70 23.23
CA ALA A 431 68.30 24.87 21.86
C ALA A 431 69.53 24.01 21.54
N THR A 432 70.04 23.23 22.51
CA THR A 432 71.22 22.36 22.36
C THR A 432 71.12 21.15 23.25
#